data_AF-A0AAC8QBU0-F1
#
_entry.id   AF-A0AAC8QBU0-F1
#
_cell.length_a   1.000
_cell.length_b   1.000
_cell.length_c   1.000
_cell.angle_alpha   90.00
_cell.angle_beta   90.00
_cell.angle_gamma   90.00
#
_symmetry.space_group_name_H-M   'P 1'
#
loop_
_entity.id
_entity.type
_entity.pdbx_description
1 polymer ?
#
loop_
_entity_poly.entity_id
_entity_poly.type
_entity_poly.pdbx_seq_one_letter_code
_entity_poly.pdbx_strand_id
1 'polypeptide(L)'
;MSISDAFIAGGFGMYPTLIAGVALLVTSIRYASRPESRYVPLLISLGLFTLFAGCLGFVSGVITMLRFYAEMQGEPKPVILYYGFQESLHNIALALLLTTASTLAASVGAWRLARQARDAAVPATVPVR
;
A
#
# COMPACT_ATOMS: atom_id res chain seq x y z
N MET A 1 16.76 13.53 1.48
CA MET A 1 17.06 12.10 1.60
C MET A 1 16.69 11.46 0.28
N SER A 2 17.65 10.81 -0.39
CA SER A 2 17.40 10.18 -1.70
C SER A 2 16.53 8.94 -1.52
N ILE A 3 15.82 8.51 -2.57
CA ILE A 3 14.98 7.29 -2.52
C ILE A 3 15.80 6.04 -2.19
N SER A 4 17.06 6.03 -2.61
CA SER A 4 18.04 5.00 -2.26
C SER A 4 18.26 4.90 -0.75
N ASP A 5 18.35 6.05 -0.08
CA ASP A 5 18.64 6.10 1.36
C ASP A 5 17.43 5.58 2.16
N ALA A 6 16.22 5.89 1.70
CA ALA A 6 14.98 5.37 2.28
C ALA A 6 14.85 3.84 2.14
N PHE A 7 15.32 3.27 1.02
CA PHE A 7 15.31 1.81 0.78
C PHE A 7 16.34 1.05 1.60
N ILE A 8 17.53 1.62 1.73
CA ILE A 8 18.56 1.07 2.63
C ILE A 8 18.06 1.13 4.07
N ALA A 9 17.35 2.21 4.41
CA ALA A 9 16.82 2.45 5.73
C ALA A 9 15.70 1.50 6.19
N GLY A 10 14.68 1.30 5.36
CA GLY A 10 13.54 0.46 5.73
C GLY A 10 13.86 -1.03 5.80
N GLY A 11 15.04 -1.46 5.38
CA GLY A 11 15.51 -2.83 5.52
C GLY A 11 14.70 -3.86 4.72
N PHE A 12 14.78 -5.14 5.11
CA PHE A 12 14.19 -6.25 4.33
C PHE A 12 12.67 -6.13 4.14
N GLY A 13 11.95 -5.47 5.07
CA GLY A 13 10.50 -5.26 5.01
C GLY A 13 10.03 -4.42 3.81
N MET A 14 10.91 -3.61 3.22
CA MET A 14 10.54 -2.79 2.06
C MET A 14 10.33 -3.59 0.78
N TYR A 15 11.10 -4.65 0.55
CA TYR A 15 10.98 -5.47 -0.67
C TYR A 15 9.61 -6.18 -0.83
N PRO A 16 9.09 -6.93 0.17
CA PRO A 16 7.77 -7.54 0.05
C PRO A 16 6.66 -6.49 -0.05
N THR A 17 6.78 -5.39 0.68
CA THR A 17 5.83 -4.26 0.64
C THR A 17 5.81 -3.60 -0.74
N LEU A 18 6.98 -3.39 -1.36
CA LEU A 18 7.10 -2.84 -2.69
C LEU A 18 6.47 -3.77 -3.73
N ILE A 19 6.79 -5.07 -3.70
CA ILE A 19 6.26 -6.05 -4.65
C ILE A 19 4.73 -6.10 -4.55
N ALA A 20 4.20 -6.19 -3.32
CA ALA A 20 2.77 -6.18 -3.05
C ALA A 20 2.10 -4.91 -3.57
N GLY A 21 2.65 -3.74 -3.22
CA GLY A 21 2.06 -2.45 -3.55
C GLY A 21 2.17 -2.12 -5.04
N VAL A 22 3.24 -2.54 -5.74
CA VAL A 22 3.32 -2.42 -7.20
C VAL A 22 2.31 -3.32 -7.88
N ALA A 23 2.15 -4.57 -7.42
CA ALA A 23 1.12 -5.46 -7.94
C ALA A 23 -0.30 -4.88 -7.73
N LEU A 24 -0.54 -4.26 -6.58
CA LEU A 24 -1.77 -3.53 -6.26
C LEU A 24 -2.00 -2.33 -7.19
N LEU A 25 -0.95 -1.56 -7.46
CA LEU A 25 -1.03 -0.41 -8.35
C LEU A 25 -1.33 -0.85 -9.79
N VAL A 26 -0.66 -1.89 -10.27
CA VAL A 26 -0.91 -2.44 -11.62
C VAL A 26 -2.34 -2.97 -11.74
N THR A 27 -2.82 -3.72 -10.73
CA THR A 27 -4.19 -4.26 -10.75
C THR A 27 -5.25 -3.16 -10.67
N SER A 28 -5.04 -2.11 -9.89
CA SER A 28 -5.94 -0.95 -9.81
C SER A 28 -5.99 -0.14 -11.10
N ILE A 29 -4.86 0.07 -11.78
CA ILE A 29 -4.81 0.70 -13.11
C ILE A 29 -5.55 -0.14 -14.15
N ARG A 30 -5.38 -1.47 -14.12
CA ARG A 30 -6.11 -2.38 -15.02
C ARG A 30 -7.62 -2.35 -14.75
N TYR A 31 -8.03 -2.34 -13.49
CA TYR A 31 -9.44 -2.18 -13.11
C TYR A 31 -10.02 -0.83 -13.56
N ALA A 32 -9.26 0.27 -13.44
CA ALA A 32 -9.68 1.57 -13.94
C ALA A 32 -9.93 1.56 -15.46
N SER A 33 -9.14 0.78 -16.21
CA SER A 33 -9.25 0.66 -17.67
C SER A 33 -10.37 -0.29 -18.10
N ARG A 34 -10.59 -1.38 -17.36
CA ARG A 34 -11.64 -2.39 -17.61
C ARG A 34 -12.37 -2.69 -16.30
N PRO A 35 -13.43 -1.92 -15.99
CA PRO A 35 -14.17 -2.10 -14.75
C PRO A 35 -14.99 -3.39 -14.81
N GLU A 36 -14.46 -4.49 -14.26
CA GLU A 36 -15.19 -5.74 -14.04
C GLU A 36 -15.33 -6.00 -12.54
N SER A 37 -16.53 -6.32 -12.07
CA SER A 37 -16.82 -6.55 -10.63
C SER A 37 -15.95 -7.67 -10.01
N ARG A 38 -15.41 -8.57 -10.84
CA ARG A 38 -14.52 -9.66 -10.44
C ARG A 38 -13.18 -9.19 -9.86
N TYR A 39 -12.74 -7.98 -10.16
CA TYR A 39 -11.47 -7.44 -9.65
C TYR A 39 -11.57 -6.81 -8.26
N VAL A 40 -12.78 -6.55 -7.75
CA VAL A 40 -12.98 -5.89 -6.44
C VAL A 40 -12.43 -6.71 -5.25
N PRO A 41 -12.68 -8.04 -5.14
CA PRO A 41 -12.12 -8.84 -4.05
C PRO A 41 -10.59 -8.90 -4.10
N LEU A 42 -10.01 -8.92 -5.31
CA LEU A 42 -8.57 -8.94 -5.53
C LEU A 42 -7.91 -7.62 -5.10
N LEU A 43 -8.53 -6.48 -5.41
CA LEU A 43 -8.05 -5.16 -4.98
C LEU A 43 -8.04 -5.03 -3.46
N ILE A 44 -9.10 -5.51 -2.79
CA ILE A 44 -9.20 -5.46 -1.32
C ILE A 44 -8.15 -6.37 -0.68
N SER A 45 -8.03 -7.63 -1.15
CA SER A 45 -7.09 -8.58 -0.56
C SER A 45 -5.63 -8.13 -0.75
N LEU A 46 -5.30 -7.60 -1.92
CA LEU A 46 -3.96 -7.14 -2.25
C LEU A 46 -3.63 -5.80 -1.54
N GLY A 47 -4.64 -4.97 -1.28
CA GLY A 47 -4.54 -3.77 -0.45
C GLY A 47 -4.25 -4.10 1.01
N LEU A 48 -5.03 -5.01 1.59
CA LEU A 48 -4.79 -5.52 2.95
C LEU A 48 -3.43 -6.19 3.08
N PHE A 49 -3.03 -7.00 2.08
CA PHE A 49 -1.72 -7.62 2.05
C PHE A 49 -0.58 -6.59 2.04
N THR A 50 -0.70 -5.54 1.22
CA THR A 50 0.30 -4.45 1.16
C THR A 50 0.42 -3.74 2.52
N LEU A 51 -0.71 -3.46 3.17
CA LEU A 51 -0.74 -2.84 4.48
C LEU A 51 -0.11 -3.76 5.55
N PHE A 52 -0.49 -5.03 5.58
CA PHE A 52 0.06 -6.01 6.53
C PHE A 52 1.56 -6.26 6.31
N ALA A 53 2.04 -6.28 5.07
CA ALA A 53 3.47 -6.37 4.76
C ALA A 53 4.24 -5.16 5.32
N GLY A 54 3.71 -3.93 5.16
CA GLY A 54 4.30 -2.72 5.74
C GLY A 54 4.32 -2.73 7.27
N CYS A 55 3.21 -3.12 7.89
CA CYS A 55 3.12 -3.26 9.35
C CYS A 55 4.11 -4.30 9.89
N LEU A 56 4.26 -5.44 9.21
CA LEU A 56 5.21 -6.49 9.59
C LEU A 56 6.67 -6.01 9.45
N GLY A 57 6.98 -5.24 8.40
CA GLY A 57 8.27 -4.58 8.24
C GLY A 57 8.58 -3.60 9.38
N PHE A 58 7.60 -2.80 9.80
CA PHE A 58 7.74 -1.90 10.95
C PHE A 58 7.94 -2.66 12.27
N VAL A 59 7.11 -3.68 12.56
CA VAL A 59 7.23 -4.47 13.79
C VAL A 59 8.58 -5.18 13.86
N SER A 60 9.05 -5.77 12.76
CA SER A 60 10.38 -6.40 12.71
C SER A 60 11.52 -5.41 12.87
N GLY A 61 11.40 -4.19 12.33
CA GLY A 61 12.33 -3.09 12.55
C GLY A 61 12.40 -2.67 14.02
N VAL A 62 11.25 -2.49 14.68
CA VAL A 62 11.17 -2.13 16.10
C VAL A 62 11.74 -3.24 17.00
N ILE A 63 11.44 -4.51 16.72
CA ILE A 63 12.00 -5.65 17.46
C ILE A 63 13.53 -5.65 17.36
N THR A 64 14.06 -5.48 16.14
CA THR A 64 15.51 -5.43 15.88
C THR A 64 16.16 -4.26 16.62
N MET A 65 15.56 -3.07 16.56
CA MET A 65 16.01 -1.86 17.25
C MET A 65 16.07 -2.07 18.77
N LEU A 66 15.01 -2.58 19.38
CA LEU A 66 14.95 -2.82 20.82
C LEU A 66 15.96 -3.88 21.26
N ARG A 67 16.15 -4.93 20.45
CA ARG A 67 17.14 -5.98 20.70
C ARG A 67 18.56 -5.41 20.68
N PHE A 68 18.92 -4.62 19.67
CA PHE A 68 20.24 -3.98 19.60
C PHE A 68 20.48 -3.01 20.76
N TYR A 69 19.47 -2.25 21.16
CA TYR A 69 19.58 -1.36 22.33
C TYR A 69 19.78 -2.14 23.64
N ALA A 70 19.12 -3.28 23.81
CA ALA A 70 19.26 -4.13 24.99
C ALA A 70 20.60 -4.88 25.06
N GLU A 71 21.15 -5.29 23.91
CA GLU A 71 22.43 -6.01 23.81
C GLU A 71 23.66 -5.06 23.81
N MET A 72 23.42 -3.73 23.85
CA MET A 72 24.49 -2.74 23.74
C MET A 72 25.35 -2.69 25.01
N GLN A 73 26.59 -3.17 24.92
CA GLN A 73 27.58 -3.05 25.99
C GLN A 73 28.23 -1.66 25.93
N GLY A 74 27.71 -0.70 26.70
CA GLY A 74 28.22 0.67 26.78
C GLY A 74 27.19 1.65 27.36
N GLU A 75 27.52 2.95 27.37
CA GLU A 75 26.52 3.95 27.73
C GLU A 75 25.36 3.94 26.73
N PRO A 76 24.10 3.84 27.20
CA PRO A 76 22.94 3.86 26.33
C PRO A 76 22.86 5.20 25.58
N LYS A 77 22.98 5.15 24.25
CA LYS A 77 22.80 6.31 23.38
C LYS A 77 21.36 6.31 22.86
N PRO A 78 20.45 7.13 23.42
CA PRO A 78 19.04 7.14 23.00
C PRO A 78 18.85 7.54 21.53
N VAL A 79 19.85 8.20 20.92
CA VAL A 79 19.84 8.53 19.49
C VAL A 79 19.63 7.31 18.59
N ILE A 80 20.10 6.13 19.00
CA ILE A 80 19.97 4.87 18.24
C ILE A 80 18.50 4.41 18.18
N LEU A 81 17.74 4.65 19.26
CA LEU A 81 16.30 4.37 19.28
C LEU A 81 15.55 5.30 18.31
N TYR A 82 15.90 6.59 18.30
CA TYR A 82 15.27 7.56 17.38
C TYR A 82 15.54 7.22 15.92
N TYR A 83 16.78 6.87 15.57
CA TYR A 83 17.10 6.41 14.22
C TYR A 83 16.39 5.10 13.90
N GLY A 84 16.52 4.05 14.71
CA GLY A 84 15.85 2.77 14.45
C GLY A 84 14.33 2.87 14.30
N PHE A 85 13.70 3.80 15.03
CA PHE A 85 12.28 4.07 14.91
C PHE A 85 11.94 4.76 13.58
N GLN A 86 12.74 5.77 13.19
CA GLN A 86 12.63 6.42 11.88
C GLN A 86 12.78 5.41 10.73
N GLU A 87 13.78 4.54 10.78
CA GLU A 87 14.02 3.50 9.78
C GLU A 87 12.81 2.55 9.68
N SER A 88 12.27 2.12 10.81
CA SER A 88 11.10 1.24 10.86
C SER A 88 9.86 1.89 10.24
N LEU A 89 9.65 3.20 10.44
CA LEU A 89 8.50 3.95 9.90
C LEU A 89 8.46 3.99 8.37
N HIS A 90 9.61 3.88 7.69
CA HIS A 90 9.67 3.87 6.23
C HIS A 90 8.87 2.70 5.62
N ASN A 91 8.81 1.55 6.31
CA ASN A 91 8.02 0.39 5.86
C ASN A 91 6.51 0.70 5.80
N ILE A 92 5.98 1.32 6.87
CA ILE A 92 4.58 1.74 6.91
C ILE A 92 4.32 2.86 5.91
N ALA A 93 5.23 3.83 5.81
CA ALA A 93 5.08 4.94 4.87
C ALA A 93 4.99 4.46 3.42
N LEU A 94 5.83 3.51 3.01
CA LEU A 94 5.78 2.90 1.68
C LEU A 94 4.45 2.16 1.45
N ALA A 95 4.02 1.34 2.41
CA ALA A 95 2.77 0.61 2.31
C ALA A 95 1.57 1.54 2.16
N LEU A 96 1.51 2.60 2.96
CA LEU A 96 0.44 3.61 2.88
C LEU A 96 0.47 4.31 1.52
N LEU A 97 1.64 4.75 1.04
CA LEU A 97 1.77 5.45 -0.23
C LEU A 97 1.25 4.59 -1.40
N LEU A 98 1.68 3.32 -1.48
CA LEU A 98 1.25 2.41 -2.55
C LEU A 98 -0.24 2.05 -2.44
N THR A 99 -0.74 1.87 -1.21
CA THR A 99 -2.17 1.60 -0.99
C THR A 99 -3.02 2.80 -1.37
N THR A 100 -2.67 4.01 -0.94
CA THR A 100 -3.37 5.26 -1.31
C THR A 100 -3.39 5.49 -2.81
N ALA A 101 -2.25 5.36 -3.49
CA ALA A 101 -2.18 5.51 -4.95
C ALA A 101 -3.08 4.49 -5.68
N SER A 102 -3.09 3.25 -5.19
CA SER A 102 -3.91 2.18 -5.77
C SER A 102 -5.40 2.37 -5.49
N THR A 103 -5.77 2.84 -4.31
CA THR A 103 -7.16 3.16 -3.96
C THR A 103 -7.68 4.29 -4.86
N LEU A 104 -6.89 5.33 -5.12
CA LEU A 104 -7.27 6.40 -6.05
C LEU A 104 -7.54 5.86 -7.45
N ALA A 105 -6.65 5.00 -7.98
CA ALA A 105 -6.87 4.36 -9.27
C ALA A 105 -8.13 3.47 -9.27
N ALA A 106 -8.37 2.71 -8.19
CA ALA A 106 -9.55 1.88 -8.03
C ALA A 106 -10.86 2.70 -7.96
N SER A 107 -10.84 3.87 -7.32
CA SER A 107 -11.99 4.79 -7.28
C SER A 107 -12.44 5.24 -8.67
N VAL A 108 -11.49 5.44 -9.60
CA VAL A 108 -11.81 5.76 -11.00
C VAL A 108 -12.53 4.59 -11.68
N GLY A 109 -12.07 3.35 -11.46
CA GLY A 109 -12.73 2.14 -11.98
C GLY A 109 -14.14 1.96 -11.42
N ALA A 110 -14.32 2.15 -10.11
CA ALA A 110 -15.62 2.07 -9.45
C ALA A 110 -16.59 3.15 -9.97
N TRP A 111 -16.11 4.37 -10.20
CA TRP A 111 -16.92 5.45 -10.78
C TRP A 111 -17.37 5.12 -12.21
N ARG A 112 -16.49 4.54 -13.04
CA ARG A 112 -16.83 4.10 -14.40
C ARG A 112 -17.86 2.97 -14.40
N LEU A 113 -17.71 1.98 -13.51
CA LEU A 113 -18.67 0.88 -13.36
C LEU A 113 -20.05 1.39 -12.93
N ALA A 114 -20.10 2.30 -11.94
CA ALA A 114 -21.33 2.90 -11.48
C ALA A 114 -22.03 3.72 -12.58
N ARG A 115 -21.26 4.41 -13.43
CA ARG A 115 -21.81 5.15 -14.57
C ARG A 115 -22.42 4.22 -15.63
N GLN A 116 -21.73 3.14 -15.98
CA GLN A 116 -22.25 2.11 -16.90
C GLN A 116 -23.54 1.47 -16.37
N ALA A 117 -23.59 1.16 -15.07
CA ALA A 117 -24.79 0.61 -14.44
C ALA A 117 -25.97 1.60 -14.45
N ARG A 118 -25.71 2.91 -14.24
CA ARG A 118 -26.75 3.96 -14.36
C ARG A 118 -27.26 4.08 -15.80
N ASP A 119 -26.37 4.09 -16.79
CA ASP A 119 -26.75 4.21 -18.20
C ASP A 119 -27.59 3.01 -18.66
N ALA A 120 -27.29 1.80 -18.16
CA ALA A 120 -28.09 0.59 -18.43
C ALA A 120 -29.45 0.57 -17.73
N ALA A 121 -29.60 1.28 -16.60
CA ALA A 121 -30.84 1.35 -15.82
C ALA A 121 -31.83 2.41 -16.34
N VAL A 122 -31.39 3.34 -17.20
CA VAL A 122 -32.29 4.28 -17.88
C VAL A 122 -32.93 3.55 -19.07
N PRO A 123 -34.22 3.16 -19.03
CA PRO A 123 -34.86 2.50 -20.16
C PRO A 123 -34.86 3.46 -21.36
N ALA A 124 -34.49 2.94 -22.53
CA ALA A 124 -34.63 3.67 -23.79
C ALA A 124 -36.08 4.13 -23.90
N THR A 125 -36.31 5.44 -23.82
CA THR A 125 -37.62 6.02 -24.08
C THR A 125 -37.98 5.64 -25.51
N VAL A 126 -38.85 4.65 -25.67
CA VAL A 126 -39.36 4.23 -26.98
C VAL A 126 -40.03 5.47 -27.58
N PRO A 127 -39.54 6.01 -28.71
CA PRO A 127 -40.22 7.12 -29.35
C PRO A 127 -41.55 6.57 -29.88
N VAL A 128 -42.65 6.96 -29.23
CA VAL A 128 -44.00 6.72 -29.73
C VAL A 128 -44.12 7.48 -31.05
N ARG A 129 -44.23 6.73 -32.14
CA ARG A 129 -44.45 7.25 -33.49
C ARG A 129 -45.90 7.08 -33.88
#